data_AF-A0A6V7LY86-F1
#
_entry.id   AF-A0A6V7LY86-F1
#
_cell.length_a   1.000
_cell.length_b   1.000
_cell.length_c   1.000
_cell.angle_alpha   90.00
_cell.angle_beta   90.00
_cell.angle_gamma   90.00
#
_symmetry.space_group_name_H-M   'P 1'
#
loop_
_entity.id
_entity.type
_entity.pdbx_description
1 polymer ?
#
loop_
_entity_poly.entity_id
_entity_poly.type
_entity_poly.pdbx_seq_one_letter_code
_entity_poly.pdbx_strand_id
1 'polypeptide(L)' 'RHNSNSQRVILKRITLGTTGLYKCEVSAEAPSFSSVKGDGYMEVI' A
#
# COMPACT_ATOMS: atom_id res chain seq x y z
N ARG A 1 -7.08 -2.37 -18.97
CA ARG A 1 -6.41 -3.22 -17.94
C ARG A 1 -6.08 -2.34 -16.74
N HIS A 2 -6.46 -2.73 -15.54
CA HIS A 2 -6.14 -2.02 -14.29
C HIS A 2 -4.95 -2.70 -13.61
N ASN A 3 -3.84 -1.98 -13.46
CA ASN A 3 -2.61 -2.45 -12.83
C ASN A 3 -2.21 -1.51 -11.69
N SER A 4 -1.48 -2.05 -10.72
CA SER A 4 -0.80 -1.26 -9.71
C SER A 4 0.26 -0.35 -10.37
N ASN A 5 0.60 0.74 -9.71
CA ASN A 5 1.70 1.63 -10.08
C ASN A 5 2.32 2.25 -8.80
N SER A 6 3.18 3.26 -8.95
CA SER A 6 3.86 3.91 -7.83
C SER A 6 2.94 4.63 -6.83
N GLN A 7 1.67 4.88 -7.19
CA GLN A 7 0.73 5.64 -6.36
C GLN A 7 -0.47 4.81 -5.89
N ARG A 8 -0.75 3.67 -6.53
CA ARG A 8 -1.92 2.83 -6.22
C ARG A 8 -1.60 1.35 -6.33
N VAL A 9 -2.13 0.59 -5.40
CA VAL A 9 -2.05 -0.88 -5.39
C VAL A 9 -3.44 -1.44 -5.64
N ILE A 10 -3.54 -2.41 -6.55
CA ILE A 10 -4.79 -3.12 -6.82
C ILE A 10 -4.68 -4.51 -6.19
N LEU A 11 -5.52 -4.76 -5.18
CA LEU A 11 -5.65 -6.07 -4.56
C LEU A 11 -6.67 -6.90 -5.34
N LYS A 12 -6.28 -8.09 -5.79
CA LYS A 12 -7.15 -9.01 -6.55
C LYS A 12 -7.49 -10.21 -5.67
N ARG A 13 -8.73 -10.70 -5.78
CA ARG A 13 -9.24 -11.85 -4.99
C ARG A 13 -9.13 -11.63 -3.49
N ILE A 14 -9.66 -10.50 -3.02
CA ILE A 14 -9.74 -10.16 -1.59
C ILE A 14 -10.82 -10.99 -0.87
N THR A 15 -10.67 -11.16 0.43
CA THR A 15 -11.63 -11.85 1.32
C THR A 15 -11.90 -11.00 2.57
N LEU A 16 -12.90 -11.34 3.39
CA LEU A 16 -13.15 -10.63 4.65
C LEU A 16 -11.92 -10.59 5.58
N GLY A 17 -11.07 -11.62 5.52
CA GLY A 17 -9.80 -11.67 6.27
C GLY A 17 -8.75 -10.68 5.80
N THR A 18 -8.98 -9.96 4.68
CA THR A 18 -8.10 -8.89 4.21
C THR A 18 -8.44 -7.52 4.80
N THR A 19 -9.49 -7.41 5.62
CA THR A 19 -9.75 -6.21 6.42
C THR A 19 -8.57 -5.91 7.34
N GLY A 20 -8.14 -4.65 7.41
CA GLY A 20 -7.03 -4.27 8.28
C GLY A 20 -6.41 -2.91 7.96
N LEU A 21 -5.30 -2.63 8.64
CA LEU A 21 -4.51 -1.43 8.42
C LEU A 21 -3.50 -1.67 7.29
N TYR A 22 -3.60 -0.87 6.23
CA TYR A 22 -2.67 -0.89 5.11
C TYR A 22 -1.70 0.27 5.21
N LYS A 23 -0.44 0.04 4.84
CA LYS A 23 0.61 1.06 4.85
C LYS A 23 1.27 1.15 3.48
N CYS A 24 1.42 2.37 2.98
CA CYS A 24 2.33 2.67 1.89
C CYS A 24 3.63 3.24 2.45
N GLU A 25 4.75 2.91 1.80
CA GLU A 25 6.07 3.39 2.16
C GLU A 25 6.85 3.70 0.88
N VAL A 26 7.47 4.88 0.86
CA VAL A 26 8.38 5.28 -0.21
C VAL A 26 9.72 5.57 0.44
N SER A 27 10.75 4.87 -0.02
CA SER A 27 12.12 5.00 0.49
C SER A 27 13.00 5.62 -0.60
N ALA A 28 13.73 6.66 -0.23
CA ALA A 28 14.87 7.14 -0.98
C ALA A 28 16.00 6.11 -0.90
N GLU A 29 16.81 6.05 -1.94
CA GLU A 29 17.99 5.18 -1.99
C GLU A 29 19.23 5.94 -1.51
N ALA A 30 20.40 5.31 -1.66
CA ALA A 30 21.67 5.95 -1.33
C ALA A 30 21.77 7.34 -2.00
N PRO A 31 22.32 8.36 -1.30
CA PRO A 31 23.03 8.26 -0.03
C PRO A 31 22.18 8.51 1.23
N SER A 32 20.92 8.94 1.13
CA SER A 32 20.15 9.45 2.28
C SER A 32 19.16 8.48 2.91
N PHE A 33 18.78 7.39 2.22
CA PHE A 33 17.95 6.28 2.73
C PHE A 33 16.69 6.69 3.52
N SER A 34 16.14 7.89 3.27
CA SER A 34 14.99 8.40 4.00
C SER A 34 13.71 7.72 3.56
N SER A 35 12.76 7.49 4.47
CA SER A 35 11.47 6.88 4.13
C SER A 35 10.30 7.74 4.60
N VAL A 36 9.27 7.83 3.76
CA VAL A 36 7.98 8.42 4.10
C VAL A 36 6.91 7.34 4.11
N LYS A 37 5.97 7.43 5.05
CA LYS A 37 4.95 6.40 5.29
C LYS A 37 3.59 7.06 5.38
N GLY A 38 2.57 6.35 4.91
CA GLY A 38 1.16 6.69 5.13
C GLY A 38 0.38 5.43 5.41
N ASP A 39 -0.59 5.50 6.30
CA ASP A 39 -1.46 4.38 6.66
C ASP A 39 -2.94 4.71 6.47
N GLY A 40 -3.74 3.66 6.27
CA GLY A 40 -5.17 3.75 6.08
C GLY A 40 -5.85 2.44 6.41
N TYR A 41 -6.96 2.51 7.14
CA TYR A 41 -7.76 1.34 7.46
C TYR A 41 -8.67 0.99 6.28
N MET A 42 -8.67 -0.28 5.89
CA MET A 42 -9.57 -0.81 4.85
C MET A 42 -10.48 -1.84 5.49
N GLU A 43 -11.78 -1.57 5.44
CA GLU A 43 -12.84 -2.51 5.79
C GLU A 43 -13.40 -3.15 4.52
N VAL A 44 -13.46 -4.48 4.51
CA VAL A 44 -14.11 -5.25 3.45
C VAL A 44 -15.48 -5.71 3.98
N ILE A 45 -16.54 -5.23 3.34
CA ILE A 45 -17.96 -5.52 3.66
C ILE A 45 -18.63 -6.35 2.58
#